data_AF-A0A538AYY5-F1
#
_entry.id   AF-A0A538AYY5-F1
#
_cell.length_a   1.000
_cell.length_b   1.000
_cell.length_c   1.000
_cell.angle_alpha   90.00
_cell.angle_beta   90.00
_cell.angle_gamma   90.00
#
_symmetry.space_group_name_H-M   'P 1'
#
loop_
_entity.id
_entity.type
_entity.pdbx_description
1 polymer ?
#
loop_
_entity_poly.entity_id
_entity_poly.type
_entity_poly.pdbx_seq_one_letter_code
_entity_poly.pdbx_strand_id
1 'polypeptide(L)'
;MRYSPLGATYRFVKKAFRLSIPVEPEEEPPPRFAQTLGFVVCGIASLLFIPGWNGAGWTLALLVAGLQGLLATTGLCIGCEIYLYAQRFKAHEVQA
;
A
#
# COMPACT_ATOMS: atom_id res chain seq x y z
N MET A 1 12.28 -4.31 11.81
CA MET A 1 12.56 -2.85 11.90
C MET A 1 13.00 -2.40 13.31
N ARG A 2 14.20 -2.77 13.81
CA ARG A 2 14.59 -2.46 15.21
C ARG A 2 15.13 -1.02 15.42
N TYR A 3 15.58 -0.34 14.37
CA TYR A 3 16.26 0.98 14.45
C TYR A 3 15.68 2.07 13.53
N SER A 4 14.46 1.91 13.01
CA SER A 4 13.87 2.99 12.21
C SER A 4 13.52 4.18 13.11
N PRO A 5 13.97 5.42 12.77
CA PRO A 5 13.66 6.62 13.55
C PRO A 5 12.14 6.85 13.66
N LEU A 6 11.37 6.48 12.62
CA LEU A 6 9.91 6.54 12.62
C LEU A 6 9.26 5.64 13.68
N GLY A 7 9.86 4.47 13.94
CA GLY A 7 9.37 3.55 14.98
C GLY A 7 9.57 4.11 16.40
N ALA A 8 10.61 4.91 16.61
CA ALA A 8 10.81 5.62 17.87
C ALA A 8 9.75 6.72 18.06
N THR A 9 9.48 7.51 17.02
CA THR A 9 8.45 8.55 17.04
C THR A 9 7.06 7.97 17.27
N TYR A 10 6.72 6.86 16.59
CA TYR A 10 5.44 6.17 16.80
C TYR A 10 5.25 5.73 18.26
N ARG A 11 6.29 5.13 18.88
CA ARG A 11 6.24 4.75 20.30
C ARG A 11 6.08 5.95 21.23
N PHE A 12 6.73 7.07 20.91
CA PHE A 12 6.60 8.31 21.68
C PHE A 12 5.17 8.86 21.60
N VAL A 13 4.61 9.01 20.40
CA VAL A 13 3.24 9.50 20.19
C VAL A 13 2.22 8.57 20.85
N LYS A 14 2.36 7.25 20.69
CA LYS A 14 1.48 6.26 21.34
C LYS A 14 1.49 6.40 22.86
N LYS A 15 2.69 6.58 23.45
CA LYS A 15 2.86 6.76 24.89
C LYS A 15 2.29 8.11 25.36
N ALA A 16 2.52 9.18 24.60
CA ALA A 16 2.00 10.52 24.91
C ALA A 16 0.47 10.57 24.90
N PHE A 17 -0.17 9.93 23.91
CA PHE A 17 -1.63 9.89 23.76
C PHE A 17 -2.31 8.76 24.56
N ARG A 18 -1.56 7.98 25.37
CA ARG A 18 -2.06 6.83 26.15
C ARG A 18 -2.97 5.89 25.33
N LEU A 19 -2.66 5.71 24.05
CA LEU A 19 -3.42 4.82 23.16
C LEU A 19 -3.13 3.37 23.57
N SER A 20 -4.07 2.72 24.26
CA SER A 20 -3.95 1.31 24.66
C SER A 20 -4.38 0.33 23.58
N ILE A 21 -4.48 0.75 22.31
CA ILE A 21 -4.80 -0.17 21.21
C ILE A 21 -3.70 -1.25 21.12
N PRO A 22 -4.06 -2.54 21.31
CA PRO A 22 -3.20 -3.66 20.94
C PRO A 22 -3.07 -3.60 19.42
N VAL A 23 -1.86 -3.34 18.92
CA VAL A 23 -1.57 -3.42 17.49
C VAL A 23 -0.86 -4.73 17.29
N GLU A 24 -1.60 -5.75 16.86
CA GLU A 24 -0.99 -6.93 16.25
C GLU A 24 -0.49 -6.48 14.88
N PRO A 25 0.82 -6.45 14.62
CA PRO A 25 1.33 -6.01 13.33
C PRO A 25 0.90 -7.01 12.26
N GLU A 26 0.23 -6.52 11.23
CA GLU A 26 0.00 -7.26 10.00
C GLU A 26 1.33 -7.68 9.35
N GLU A 27 1.28 -8.74 8.55
CA GLU A 27 2.47 -9.26 7.87
C GLU A 27 3.10 -8.19 6.98
N GLU A 28 4.44 -8.02 7.06
CA GLU A 28 5.14 -6.94 6.36
C GLU A 28 5.09 -7.00 4.81
N PRO A 29 5.13 -8.16 4.14
CA PRO A 29 5.22 -8.23 2.68
C PRO A 29 4.02 -7.65 1.90
N PRO A 30 2.75 -7.99 2.18
CA PRO A 30 1.60 -7.50 1.41
C PRO A 30 1.48 -5.97 1.35
N PRO A 31 1.56 -5.20 2.46
CA PRO A 31 1.44 -3.75 2.40
C PRO A 31 2.61 -3.08 1.67
N ARG A 32 3.81 -3.68 1.68
CA ARG A 32 4.95 -3.16 0.90
C ARG A 32 4.76 -3.35 -0.60
N PHE A 33 4.16 -4.47 -1.01
CA PHE A 33 3.78 -4.68 -2.40
C PHE A 33 2.76 -3.63 -2.86
N ALA A 34 1.69 -3.41 -2.08
CA ALA A 34 0.67 -2.41 -2.39
C ALA A 34 1.26 -0.99 -2.50
N GLN A 35 2.15 -0.59 -1.58
CA GLN A 35 2.84 0.70 -1.65
C GLN A 35 3.71 0.85 -2.90
N THR A 36 4.44 -0.20 -3.27
CA THR A 36 5.29 -0.17 -4.46
C THR A 36 4.45 -0.02 -5.73
N LEU A 37 3.33 -0.73 -5.82
CA LEU A 37 2.40 -0.62 -6.94
C LEU A 37 1.82 0.80 -7.05
N GLY A 38 1.37 1.37 -5.94
CA GLY A 38 0.88 2.76 -5.91
C GLY A 38 1.95 3.77 -6.33
N PHE A 39 3.19 3.60 -5.86
CA PHE A 39 4.31 4.45 -6.26
C PHE A 39 4.59 4.38 -7.76
N VAL A 40 4.63 3.18 -8.33
CA VAL A 40 4.88 2.99 -9.77
C VAL A 40 3.76 3.61 -10.61
N VAL A 41 2.50 3.35 -10.28
CA VAL A 41 1.36 3.86 -11.05
C VAL A 41 1.28 5.38 -10.97
N CYS A 42 1.45 5.98 -9.78
CA CYS A 42 1.52 7.43 -9.64
C CYS A 42 2.73 8.03 -10.35
N GLY A 43 3.90 7.37 -10.30
CA GLY A 43 5.09 7.82 -11.03
C GLY A 43 4.87 7.85 -12.53
N ILE A 44 4.23 6.81 -13.10
CA ILE A 44 3.82 6.78 -14.50
C ILE A 44 2.84 7.92 -14.79
N ALA A 45 1.82 8.11 -13.95
CA ALA A 45 0.88 9.22 -14.11
C ALA A 45 1.60 10.58 -14.15
N SER A 46 2.55 10.81 -13.23
CA SER A 46 3.39 12.02 -13.19
C SER A 46 4.21 12.19 -14.47
N LEU A 47 4.79 11.12 -15.01
CA LEU A 47 5.56 11.16 -16.26
C LEU A 47 4.67 11.51 -17.46
N LEU A 48 3.40 11.06 -17.48
CA LEU A 48 2.47 11.37 -18.56
C LEU A 48 2.04 12.84 -18.59
N PHE A 49 2.12 13.56 -17.47
CA PHE A 49 1.89 15.00 -17.46
C PHE A 49 2.99 15.79 -18.17
N ILE A 50 4.21 15.25 -18.29
CA ILE A 50 5.35 15.92 -18.96
C ILE A 50 5.07 16.22 -20.44
N PRO A 51 4.65 15.24 -21.29
CA PRO A 51 4.28 15.51 -22.67
C PRO A 51 2.88 16.14 -22.84
N GLY A 52 2.18 16.46 -21.74
CA GLY A 52 0.84 17.05 -21.77
C GLY A 52 -0.30 16.04 -21.98
N TRP A 53 -0.08 14.74 -21.74
CA TRP A 53 -1.11 13.71 -21.81
C TRP A 53 -2.00 13.71 -20.56
N ASN A 54 -2.68 14.83 -20.34
CA ASN A 54 -3.45 15.11 -19.14
C ASN A 54 -4.56 14.07 -18.92
N GLY A 55 -5.26 13.64 -19.98
CA GLY A 55 -6.33 12.64 -19.86
C GLY A 55 -5.82 11.33 -19.26
N ALA A 56 -4.77 10.78 -19.84
CA ALA A 56 -4.18 9.53 -19.35
C ALA A 56 -3.54 9.70 -17.96
N GLY A 57 -2.83 10.80 -17.70
CA GLY A 57 -2.31 11.11 -16.37
C GLY A 57 -3.39 11.17 -15.29
N TRP A 58 -4.50 11.87 -15.54
CA TRP A 58 -5.64 11.95 -14.63
C TRP A 58 -6.35 10.60 -14.46
N THR A 59 -6.50 9.80 -15.50
CA THR A 59 -7.15 8.48 -15.37
C THR A 59 -6.39 7.56 -14.40
N LEU A 60 -5.06 7.52 -14.51
CA LEU A 60 -4.19 6.75 -13.60
C LEU A 60 -4.26 7.30 -12.18
N ALA A 61 -4.18 8.63 -12.02
CA ALA A 61 -4.23 9.27 -10.70
C ALA A 61 -5.58 9.03 -10.00
N LEU A 62 -6.70 9.19 -10.71
CA LEU A 62 -8.04 8.95 -10.17
C LEU A 62 -8.28 7.47 -9.85
N LEU A 63 -7.71 6.56 -10.64
CA LEU A 63 -7.76 5.13 -10.35
C LEU A 63 -7.07 4.82 -9.02
N VAL A 64 -5.85 5.34 -8.80
CA VAL A 64 -5.14 5.15 -7.53
C VAL A 64 -5.91 5.82 -6.38
N ALA A 65 -6.41 7.03 -6.57
CA ALA A 65 -7.20 7.73 -5.57
C ALA A 65 -8.48 6.96 -5.19
N GLY A 66 -9.16 6.35 -6.17
CA GLY A 66 -10.34 5.52 -5.94
C GLY A 66 -10.02 4.25 -5.15
N LEU A 67 -8.94 3.56 -5.49
CA LEU A 67 -8.47 2.38 -4.73
C LEU A 67 -8.10 2.75 -3.29
N GLN A 68 -7.44 3.89 -3.08
CA GLN A 68 -7.08 4.36 -1.75
C GLN A 68 -8.29 4.82 -0.95
N GLY A 69 -9.28 5.42 -1.61
CA GLY A 69 -10.57 5.75 -1.02
C GLY A 69 -11.34 4.51 -0.58
N LEU A 70 -11.28 3.43 -1.35
CA LEU A 70 -11.87 2.14 -0.97
C LEU A 70 -11.21 1.59 0.30
N LEU A 71 -9.88 1.59 0.36
CA LEU A 71 -9.14 1.20 1.57
C LEU A 71 -9.51 2.08 2.77
N ALA A 72 -9.61 3.39 2.57
CA ALA A 72 -9.94 4.33 3.65
C ALA A 72 -11.38 4.15 4.19
N THR A 73 -12.33 3.79 3.33
CA THR A 73 -13.75 3.66 3.68
C THR A 73 -14.15 2.28 4.17
N THR A 74 -13.53 1.22 3.63
CA THR A 74 -13.89 -0.18 3.93
C THR A 74 -12.82 -0.93 4.73
N GLY A 75 -11.59 -0.44 4.73
CA GLY A 75 -10.43 -1.20 5.23
C GLY A 75 -9.91 -2.25 4.24
N LEU A 76 -10.52 -2.43 3.06
CA LEU A 76 -10.10 -3.43 2.08
C LEU A 76 -8.95 -2.93 1.18
N CYS A 77 -7.80 -3.60 1.26
CA CYS A 77 -6.67 -3.33 0.38
C CYS A 77 -6.61 -4.34 -0.77
N ILE A 78 -7.10 -3.96 -1.96
CA ILE A 78 -7.08 -4.82 -3.17
C ILE A 78 -5.65 -5.26 -3.52
N GLY A 79 -4.65 -4.40 -3.34
CA GLY A 79 -3.25 -4.76 -3.60
C GLY A 79 -2.74 -5.90 -2.71
N CYS A 80 -3.16 -5.94 -1.44
CA CYS A 80 -2.82 -7.03 -0.52
C CYS A 80 -3.52 -8.33 -0.93
N GLU A 81 -4.80 -8.29 -1.29
CA GLU A 81 -5.54 -9.47 -1.77
C GLU A 81 -4.91 -10.07 -3.03
N ILE A 82 -4.50 -9.24 -4.01
CA ILE A 82 -3.80 -9.71 -5.22
C ILE A 82 -2.49 -10.41 -4.84
N TYR A 83 -1.73 -9.86 -3.90
CA TYR A 83 -0.48 -10.46 -3.43
C TYR A 83 -0.70 -11.84 -2.80
N LEU A 84 -1.68 -11.96 -1.90
CA LEU A 84 -2.04 -13.23 -1.27
C LEU A 84 -2.57 -14.25 -2.28
N TYR A 85 -3.38 -13.80 -3.24
CA TYR A 85 -3.89 -14.65 -4.31
C TYR A 85 -2.74 -15.16 -5.21
N ALA A 86 -1.79 -14.30 -5.55
CA ALA A 86 -0.58 -14.69 -6.30
C ALA A 86 0.31 -15.66 -5.51
N GLN A 87 0.46 -15.49 -4.20
CA GLN A 87 1.18 -16.45 -3.36
C GLN A 87 0.50 -17.83 -3.35
N ARG A 88 -0.84 -17.86 -3.28
CA ARG A 88 -1.60 -19.12 -3.34
C ARG A 88 -1.35 -19.87 -4.65
N PHE A 89 -1.35 -19.19 -5.80
CA PHE A 89 -1.02 -19.84 -7.08
C PHE A 89 0.40 -20.40 -7.13
N LYS A 90 1.39 -19.63 -6.65
CA LYS A 90 2.77 -20.10 -6.58
C LYS A 90 2.92 -21.37 -5.74
N ALA A 91 2.15 -21.48 -4.65
CA ALA A 91 2.16 -22.68 -3.83
C ALA A 91 1.67 -23.92 -4.60
N HIS A 92 0.67 -23.75 -5.47
CA HIS A 92 0.19 -24.84 -6.35
C HIS A 92 1.20 -25.23 -7.42
N GLU A 93 1.92 -24.27 -8.01
CA GLU A 93 2.97 -24.55 -9.01
C GLU A 93 4.16 -25.31 -8.43
N VAL A 94 4.49 -25.11 -7.14
CA VAL A 94 5.61 -25.82 -6.47
C VAL A 94 5.27 -27.29 -6.17
N GLN A 95 3.99 -27.66 -6.20
CA GLN A 95 3.52 -29.02 -5.93
C GLN A 95 3.26 -29.86 -7.19
N ALA A 96 3.44 -29.29 -8.38
CA ALA A 96 3.35 -29.97 -9.68
C ALA A 96 4.73 -30.31 -10.25
#